data_AF-A0A3M1RBK0-F1
#
_entry.id   AF-A0A3M1RBK0-F1
#
_cell.length_a   1.000
_cell.length_b   1.000
_cell.length_c   1.000
_cell.angle_alpha   90.00
_cell.angle_beta   90.00
_cell.angle_gamma   90.00
#
_symmetry.space_group_name_H-M   'P 1'
#
loop_
_entity.id
_entity.type
_entity.pdbx_description
1 polymer ?
#
loop_
_entity_poly.entity_id
_entity_poly.type
_entity_poly.pdbx_seq_one_letter_code
_entity_poly.pdbx_strand_id
1 'polypeptide(L)'
;MFPIPVRSIPDRLRTFYGKLGLEDKASLAIVSVHLILLFLNWSRMPNDQKDWTYHLMISKMFVEKGSFLWDVYEYAPVGRPHLYPPLLHTIFAVTHLLGVDWLNVQRLYGIVIYVLSLLVLWFVMRDFFGGRVALLSVLMLSLSESYFWWQVSAAPTSLVFALYPLLIWAFLRHEKMAILILSAMFWTHLASPWLAVLAIFIYSLLKGEMRRFFKVTGIALLSFLPWAVHVLRYRSWIHHEAMTVTGANIELVMGVFGLIGLYMLAKRRGAVETAVLAGVVALIPTAYAYSWRFWIHFPTLFAGVSALGLKKVADDIGEKGFPAAVLLLILLSFTASPSVSIQGMGEKTLPIRGALPRGGEPEAPAATYIMSLREVRPPLAIEMSGLMGEGRLLRTSPHISEDAMAVYGWIERNTLPDEILHVDDGFTGCAISLFTGRRTDNGAWKEVIQQWVVGEARDTQVRYGVIRIKPGQRLSEESVIERFGGYVVVDMERFRKEQPHAPRFILEMMKLGESLRDAGRRAGGKPEEASRILRETTSKVRVIASEVPQAPVKVDLLRTAGSMERLADGLEGAPQAKREETARLLEEAASSLERGDVRGAGLILCCGRERPMP
;
A
#
# COMPACT_ATOMS: atom_id res chain seq x y z
N MET A 1 -47.27 12.08 11.27
CA MET A 1 -46.33 12.76 10.34
C MET A 1 -45.81 13.99 11.07
N PHE A 2 -44.65 13.89 11.75
CA PHE A 2 -44.09 15.04 12.47
C PHE A 2 -43.42 15.97 11.45
N PRO A 3 -43.79 17.24 11.35
CA PRO A 3 -43.10 18.18 10.48
C PRO A 3 -41.70 18.39 11.06
N ILE A 4 -40.70 17.82 10.40
CA ILE A 4 -39.31 18.19 10.65
C ILE A 4 -39.22 19.65 10.21
N PRO A 5 -38.89 20.61 11.09
CA PRO A 5 -38.69 21.97 10.66
C PRO A 5 -37.50 21.96 9.70
N VAL A 6 -37.79 22.19 8.42
CA VAL A 6 -36.79 22.60 7.45
C VAL A 6 -36.32 23.95 7.97
N ARG A 7 -35.29 23.97 8.81
CA ARG A 7 -34.58 25.19 9.16
C ARG A 7 -34.23 25.82 7.82
N SER A 8 -34.78 27.01 7.58
CA SER A 8 -34.41 27.86 6.46
C SER A 8 -32.90 27.81 6.33
N ILE A 9 -32.42 27.58 5.11
CA ILE A 9 -31.00 27.65 4.78
C ILE A 9 -30.49 28.96 5.40
N PRO A 10 -29.65 28.92 6.44
CA PRO A 10 -29.27 30.14 7.13
C PRO A 10 -28.60 31.08 6.13
N ASP A 11 -28.75 32.40 6.31
CA ASP A 11 -28.05 33.46 5.55
C ASP A 11 -26.53 33.23 5.42
N ARG A 12 -25.95 32.29 6.18
CA ARG A 12 -24.58 31.80 6.05
C ARG A 12 -24.23 31.11 4.71
N LEU A 13 -25.19 30.67 3.89
CA LEU A 13 -24.82 30.27 2.51
C LEU A 13 -24.47 31.50 1.64
N ARG A 14 -24.97 32.71 1.94
CA ARG A 14 -24.50 33.94 1.26
C ARG A 14 -23.05 34.30 1.59
N THR A 15 -22.53 33.91 2.76
CA THR A 15 -21.12 34.17 3.11
C THR A 15 -20.13 33.38 2.26
N PHE A 16 -20.50 32.20 1.73
CA PHE A 16 -19.59 31.48 0.82
C PHE A 16 -19.47 32.19 -0.54
N TYR A 17 -20.59 32.74 -1.05
CA TYR A 17 -20.65 33.63 -2.22
C TYR A 17 -20.17 35.06 -1.94
N GLY A 18 -19.65 35.33 -0.74
CA GLY A 18 -18.97 36.59 -0.44
C GLY A 18 -17.76 36.80 -1.36
N LYS A 19 -17.41 38.06 -1.62
CA LYS A 19 -16.23 38.41 -2.43
C LYS A 19 -14.98 37.73 -1.86
N LEU A 20 -14.16 37.12 -2.73
CA LEU A 20 -12.89 36.49 -2.34
C LEU A 20 -11.97 37.53 -1.69
N GLY A 21 -11.54 37.23 -0.45
CA GLY A 21 -10.59 38.05 0.30
C GLY A 21 -9.16 37.97 -0.27
N LEU A 22 -8.23 38.71 0.33
CA LEU A 22 -6.82 38.64 -0.05
C LEU A 22 -6.24 37.24 0.22
N GLU A 23 -6.58 36.65 1.36
CA GLU A 23 -6.12 35.31 1.76
C GLU A 23 -6.67 34.21 0.84
N ASP A 24 -7.90 34.37 0.35
CA ASP A 24 -8.48 33.45 -0.65
C ASP A 24 -7.70 33.51 -1.96
N LYS A 25 -7.42 34.72 -2.46
CA LYS A 25 -6.63 34.93 -3.67
C LYS A 25 -5.21 34.38 -3.53
N ALA A 26 -4.58 34.60 -2.37
CA ALA A 26 -3.25 34.05 -2.08
C ALA A 26 -3.27 32.51 -2.06
N SER A 27 -4.28 31.89 -1.44
CA SER A 27 -4.44 30.43 -1.43
C SER A 27 -4.55 29.88 -2.84
N LEU A 28 -5.43 30.47 -3.66
CA LEU A 28 -5.64 30.06 -5.05
C LEU A 28 -4.40 30.32 -5.92
N ALA A 29 -3.63 31.38 -5.64
CA ALA A 29 -2.36 31.61 -6.31
C ALA A 29 -1.35 30.51 -6.00
N ILE A 30 -1.22 30.07 -4.74
CA ILE A 30 -0.34 28.95 -4.35
C ILE A 30 -0.77 27.66 -5.04
N VAL A 31 -2.06 27.35 -5.06
CA VAL A 31 -2.59 26.19 -5.80
C VAL A 31 -2.28 26.30 -7.30
N SER A 32 -2.42 27.49 -7.87
CA SER A 32 -2.10 27.74 -9.29
C SER A 32 -0.61 27.57 -9.58
N VAL A 33 0.27 27.95 -8.65
CA VAL A 33 1.72 27.73 -8.76
C VAL A 33 2.02 26.23 -8.82
N HIS A 34 1.47 25.42 -7.91
CA HIS A 34 1.62 23.96 -7.97
C HIS A 34 1.12 23.38 -9.30
N LEU A 35 -0.08 23.79 -9.74
CA LEU A 35 -0.66 23.38 -11.01
C LEU A 35 0.29 23.67 -12.18
N ILE A 36 0.79 24.91 -12.27
CA ILE A 36 1.71 25.34 -13.32
C ILE A 36 3.02 24.55 -13.25
N LEU A 37 3.64 24.44 -12.07
CA LEU A 37 4.91 23.75 -11.92
C LEU A 37 4.81 22.26 -12.25
N LEU A 38 3.71 21.60 -11.87
CA LEU A 38 3.48 20.21 -12.24
C LEU A 38 3.28 20.03 -13.74
N PHE A 39 2.56 20.95 -14.40
CA PHE A 39 2.46 20.96 -15.87
C PHE A 39 3.81 21.22 -16.54
N LEU A 40 4.63 22.11 -16.00
CA LEU A 40 5.98 22.35 -16.52
C LEU A 40 6.90 21.13 -16.30
N ASN A 41 6.62 20.31 -15.28
CA ASN A 41 7.29 19.03 -15.02
C ASN A 41 6.61 17.83 -15.70
N TRP A 42 5.73 18.04 -16.68
CA TRP A 42 4.96 16.97 -17.33
C TRP A 42 5.80 15.78 -17.78
N SER A 43 6.96 16.03 -18.39
CA SER A 43 7.87 14.99 -18.90
C SER A 43 8.50 14.12 -17.80
N ARG A 44 8.55 14.61 -16.56
CA ARG A 44 9.16 13.90 -15.42
C ARG A 44 8.19 13.01 -14.67
N MET A 45 6.91 13.19 -14.92
CA MET A 45 5.87 12.30 -14.45
C MET A 45 5.67 11.11 -15.43
N PRO A 46 5.07 9.99 -14.99
CA PRO A 46 4.80 9.63 -13.61
C PRO A 46 6.09 9.47 -12.81
N ASN A 47 5.95 9.84 -11.56
CA ASN A 47 6.96 9.68 -10.54
C ASN A 47 7.21 8.20 -10.22
N ASP A 48 8.35 7.89 -9.58
CA ASP A 48 8.75 6.54 -9.11
C ASP A 48 7.87 6.02 -7.96
N GLN A 49 6.58 5.89 -8.26
CA GLN A 49 5.56 5.20 -7.49
C GLN A 49 5.11 4.01 -8.30
N LYS A 50 4.84 2.88 -7.65
CA LYS A 50 4.62 1.61 -8.37
C LYS A 50 3.14 1.36 -8.72
N ASP A 51 2.22 1.89 -7.92
CA ASP A 51 0.79 1.59 -8.00
C ASP A 51 0.13 2.01 -9.33
N TRP A 52 0.62 3.06 -10.00
CA TRP A 52 -0.05 3.60 -11.18
C TRP A 52 -0.10 2.61 -12.36
N THR A 53 0.95 1.80 -12.54
CA THR A 53 1.04 0.81 -13.62
C THR A 53 -0.10 -0.20 -13.54
N TYR A 54 -0.39 -0.69 -12.33
CA TYR A 54 -1.49 -1.62 -12.08
C TYR A 54 -2.84 -0.98 -12.41
N HIS A 55 -3.11 0.24 -11.93
CA HIS A 55 -4.40 0.88 -12.15
C HIS A 55 -4.65 1.22 -13.63
N LEU A 56 -3.64 1.67 -14.37
CA LEU A 56 -3.79 1.86 -15.81
C LEU A 56 -3.96 0.51 -16.54
N MET A 57 -3.21 -0.53 -16.17
CA MET A 57 -3.34 -1.86 -16.78
C MET A 57 -4.76 -2.42 -16.62
N ILE A 58 -5.36 -2.29 -15.43
CA ILE A 58 -6.77 -2.68 -15.22
C ILE A 58 -7.74 -1.83 -16.05
N SER A 59 -7.44 -0.54 -16.21
CA SER A 59 -8.25 0.35 -17.06
C SER A 59 -8.16 -0.07 -18.54
N LYS A 60 -6.97 -0.44 -19.00
CA LYS A 60 -6.72 -1.01 -20.33
C LYS A 60 -7.45 -2.33 -20.51
N MET A 61 -7.43 -3.20 -19.50
CA MET A 61 -8.17 -4.45 -19.51
C MET A 61 -9.66 -4.22 -19.75
N PHE A 62 -10.25 -3.21 -19.10
CA PHE A 62 -11.64 -2.86 -19.33
C PHE A 62 -11.89 -2.36 -20.74
N VAL A 63 -11.01 -1.52 -21.29
CA VAL A 63 -11.12 -1.05 -22.69
C VAL A 63 -11.03 -2.22 -23.67
N GLU A 64 -10.14 -3.19 -23.44
CA GLU A 64 -9.93 -4.32 -24.36
C GLU A 64 -10.91 -5.48 -24.17
N LYS A 65 -11.37 -5.74 -22.95
CA LYS A 65 -12.16 -6.94 -22.58
C LYS A 65 -13.58 -6.62 -22.14
N GLY A 66 -13.92 -5.35 -21.95
CA GLY A 66 -15.25 -4.90 -21.55
C GLY A 66 -15.66 -5.27 -20.11
N SER A 67 -14.72 -5.67 -19.24
CA SER A 67 -15.01 -6.12 -17.88
C SER A 67 -13.91 -5.76 -16.89
N PHE A 68 -14.31 -5.44 -15.66
CA PHE A 68 -13.43 -5.27 -14.50
C PHE A 68 -13.42 -6.50 -13.58
N LEU A 69 -14.11 -7.60 -13.90
CA LEU A 69 -14.37 -8.66 -12.92
C LEU A 69 -13.18 -9.61 -12.71
N TRP A 70 -12.36 -9.81 -13.74
CA TRP A 70 -11.28 -10.78 -13.73
C TRP A 70 -10.04 -10.19 -14.38
N ASP A 71 -8.95 -10.14 -13.62
CA ASP A 71 -7.63 -9.75 -14.09
C ASP A 71 -7.03 -10.88 -14.92
N VAL A 72 -6.92 -10.64 -16.23
CA VAL A 72 -6.38 -11.60 -17.20
C VAL A 72 -4.92 -11.34 -17.56
N TYR A 73 -4.36 -10.21 -17.15
CA TYR A 73 -2.99 -9.83 -17.49
C TYR A 73 -2.00 -10.42 -16.52
N GLU A 74 -2.31 -10.39 -15.22
CA GLU A 74 -1.43 -10.94 -14.19
C GLU A 74 -1.77 -12.39 -13.87
N TYR A 75 -0.75 -13.16 -13.46
CA TYR A 75 -0.90 -14.58 -13.10
C TYR A 75 -1.53 -15.42 -14.21
N ALA A 76 -1.24 -15.08 -15.46
CA ALA A 76 -1.67 -15.85 -16.62
C ALA A 76 -1.03 -17.25 -16.59
N PRO A 77 -1.71 -18.27 -17.14
CA PRO A 77 -2.95 -18.21 -17.93
C PRO A 77 -4.24 -18.10 -17.11
N VAL A 78 -4.16 -18.30 -15.79
CA VAL A 78 -5.35 -18.42 -14.92
C VAL A 78 -5.97 -17.06 -14.62
N GLY A 79 -5.15 -16.07 -14.29
CA GLY A 79 -5.61 -14.78 -13.83
C GLY A 79 -6.11 -14.81 -12.38
N ARG A 80 -6.84 -13.78 -11.98
CA ARG A 80 -7.44 -13.66 -10.65
C ARG A 80 -8.69 -12.78 -10.65
N PRO A 81 -9.58 -12.87 -9.65
CA PRO A 81 -10.64 -11.89 -9.50
C PRO A 81 -10.04 -10.52 -9.18
N HIS A 82 -10.53 -9.48 -9.87
CA HIS A 82 -10.16 -8.11 -9.58
C HIS A 82 -11.08 -7.55 -8.50
N LEU A 83 -10.53 -7.15 -7.34
CA LEU A 83 -11.32 -6.77 -6.16
C LEU A 83 -11.31 -5.27 -5.85
N TYR A 84 -10.49 -4.48 -6.56
CA TYR A 84 -10.48 -3.03 -6.39
C TYR A 84 -11.74 -2.39 -6.99
N PRO A 85 -12.42 -1.49 -6.26
CA PRO A 85 -13.58 -0.80 -6.81
C PRO A 85 -13.26 0.02 -8.09
N PRO A 86 -14.12 -0.01 -9.12
CA PRO A 86 -13.74 0.37 -10.49
C PRO A 86 -13.86 1.86 -10.84
N LEU A 87 -14.26 2.77 -9.95
CA LEU A 87 -14.54 4.16 -10.33
C LEU A 87 -13.31 4.86 -10.91
N LEU A 88 -12.16 4.76 -10.24
CA LEU A 88 -10.94 5.40 -10.73
C LEU A 88 -10.48 4.77 -12.06
N HIS A 89 -10.57 3.44 -12.18
CA HIS A 89 -10.23 2.76 -13.43
C HIS A 89 -11.16 3.15 -14.58
N THR A 90 -12.44 3.35 -14.28
CA THR A 90 -13.43 3.83 -15.26
C THR A 90 -13.08 5.24 -15.73
N ILE A 91 -12.68 6.13 -14.81
CA ILE A 91 -12.24 7.49 -15.13
C ILE A 91 -11.00 7.44 -16.05
N PHE A 92 -10.03 6.57 -15.76
CA PHE A 92 -8.84 6.40 -16.61
C PHE A 92 -9.20 5.84 -17.99
N ALA A 93 -10.03 4.80 -18.05
CA ALA A 93 -10.49 4.20 -19.29
C ALA A 93 -11.27 5.19 -20.18
N VAL A 94 -12.20 5.96 -19.61
CA VAL A 94 -12.93 7.01 -20.34
C VAL A 94 -11.98 8.07 -20.88
N THR A 95 -10.99 8.49 -20.06
CA THR A 95 -9.99 9.47 -20.51
C THR A 95 -9.17 8.95 -21.68
N HIS A 96 -8.80 7.67 -21.66
CA HIS A 96 -8.12 7.02 -22.77
C HIS A 96 -8.98 6.97 -24.03
N LEU A 97 -10.26 6.59 -23.89
CA LEU A 97 -11.22 6.57 -24.99
C LEU A 97 -11.48 7.95 -25.61
N LEU A 98 -11.20 9.04 -24.88
CA LEU A 98 -11.23 10.41 -25.39
C LEU A 98 -9.95 10.81 -26.16
N GLY A 99 -9.01 9.88 -26.35
CA GLY A 99 -7.82 10.06 -27.19
C GLY A 99 -6.53 10.36 -26.42
N VAL A 100 -6.50 10.22 -25.09
CA VAL A 100 -5.28 10.41 -24.28
C VAL A 100 -4.55 9.06 -24.14
N ASP A 101 -3.26 8.99 -24.47
CA ASP A 101 -2.49 7.76 -24.25
C ASP A 101 -2.33 7.44 -22.75
N TRP A 102 -2.12 6.16 -22.43
CA TRP A 102 -2.06 5.67 -21.05
C TRP A 102 -1.06 6.42 -20.16
N LEU A 103 0.10 6.78 -20.70
CA LEU A 103 1.12 7.49 -19.95
C LEU A 103 0.63 8.90 -19.58
N ASN A 104 0.04 9.60 -20.54
CA ASN A 104 -0.52 10.93 -20.32
C ASN A 104 -1.80 10.92 -19.47
N VAL A 105 -2.58 9.83 -19.44
CA VAL A 105 -3.67 9.64 -18.46
C VAL A 105 -3.12 9.72 -17.05
N GLN A 106 -2.05 8.99 -16.75
CA GLN A 106 -1.46 9.02 -15.41
C GLN A 106 -0.88 10.39 -15.06
N ARG A 107 -0.16 11.03 -15.99
CA ARG A 107 0.36 12.38 -15.78
C ARG A 107 -0.76 13.36 -15.45
N LEU A 108 -1.85 13.33 -16.20
CA LEU A 108 -3.01 14.18 -15.98
C LEU A 108 -3.59 13.98 -14.58
N TYR A 109 -3.87 12.74 -14.19
CA TYR A 109 -4.53 12.46 -12.91
C TYR A 109 -3.62 12.64 -11.69
N GLY A 110 -2.31 12.46 -11.85
CA GLY A 110 -1.34 12.85 -10.82
C GLY A 110 -1.42 14.34 -10.48
N ILE A 111 -1.55 15.21 -11.50
CA ILE A 111 -1.77 16.66 -11.31
C ILE A 111 -3.14 16.94 -10.71
N VAL A 112 -4.19 16.42 -11.35
CA VAL A 112 -5.57 16.73 -11.01
C VAL A 112 -5.87 16.36 -9.56
N ILE A 113 -5.46 15.17 -9.10
CA ILE A 113 -5.79 14.70 -7.76
C ILE A 113 -5.07 15.54 -6.69
N TYR A 114 -3.78 15.84 -6.87
CA TYR A 114 -3.07 16.69 -5.91
C TYR A 114 -3.66 18.10 -5.86
N VAL A 115 -3.90 18.74 -7.00
CA VAL A 115 -4.49 20.09 -7.06
C VAL A 115 -5.91 20.10 -6.49
N LEU A 116 -6.71 19.08 -6.79
CA LEU A 116 -8.04 18.88 -6.20
C LEU A 116 -7.97 18.82 -4.68
N SER A 117 -6.99 18.12 -4.11
CA SER A 117 -6.85 18.02 -2.66
C SER A 117 -6.60 19.38 -1.98
N LEU A 118 -5.75 20.23 -2.57
CA LEU A 118 -5.48 21.58 -2.08
C LEU A 118 -6.73 22.47 -2.20
N LEU A 119 -7.44 22.39 -3.32
CA LEU A 119 -8.68 23.15 -3.55
C LEU A 119 -9.80 22.74 -2.60
N VAL A 120 -9.99 21.43 -2.40
CA VAL A 120 -10.99 20.90 -1.46
C VAL A 120 -10.65 21.33 -0.04
N LEU A 121 -9.39 21.21 0.38
CA LEU A 121 -8.99 21.64 1.72
C LEU A 121 -9.20 23.15 1.91
N TRP A 122 -8.78 23.97 0.95
CA TRP A 122 -9.04 25.42 0.95
C TRP A 122 -10.54 25.72 1.09
N PHE A 123 -11.37 25.13 0.23
CA PHE A 123 -12.81 25.32 0.20
C PHE A 123 -13.44 25.01 1.57
N VAL A 124 -13.12 23.84 2.12
CA VAL A 124 -13.70 23.37 3.39
C VAL A 124 -13.23 24.23 4.55
N MET A 125 -11.92 24.51 4.66
CA MET A 125 -11.37 25.28 5.77
C MET A 125 -11.79 26.75 5.72
N ARG A 126 -12.00 27.31 4.52
CA ARG A 126 -12.58 28.65 4.34
C ARG A 126 -14.01 28.72 4.88
N ASP A 127 -14.86 27.75 4.54
CA ASP A 127 -16.25 27.70 5.05
C ASP A 127 -16.31 27.49 6.57
N PHE A 128 -15.41 26.67 7.10
CA PHE A 128 -15.40 26.29 8.51
C PHE A 128 -14.78 27.35 9.42
N PHE A 129 -13.65 27.94 9.02
CA PHE A 129 -12.81 28.74 9.91
C PHE A 129 -12.32 30.07 9.28
N GLY A 130 -12.72 30.38 8.04
CA GLY A 130 -12.40 31.63 7.34
C GLY A 130 -11.11 31.62 6.53
N GLY A 131 -10.90 32.67 5.72
CA GLY A 131 -9.81 32.75 4.74
C GLY A 131 -8.39 32.61 5.31
N ARG A 132 -8.14 33.14 6.52
CA ARG A 132 -6.82 33.01 7.17
C ARG A 132 -6.44 31.56 7.48
N VAL A 133 -7.39 30.76 7.98
CA VAL A 133 -7.14 29.33 8.25
C VAL A 133 -7.03 28.58 6.93
N ALA A 134 -7.85 28.92 5.93
CA ALA A 134 -7.77 28.29 4.61
C ALA A 134 -6.38 28.46 3.96
N LEU A 135 -5.83 29.68 3.98
CA LEU A 135 -4.48 29.96 3.47
C LEU A 135 -3.41 29.15 4.19
N LEU A 136 -3.41 29.17 5.53
CA LEU A 136 -2.46 28.39 6.31
C LEU A 136 -2.63 26.88 6.11
N SER A 137 -3.86 26.39 5.84
CA SER A 137 -4.14 24.97 5.60
C SER A 137 -3.55 24.50 4.27
N VAL A 138 -3.69 25.31 3.21
CA VAL A 138 -3.08 25.04 1.90
C VAL A 138 -1.57 25.02 2.02
N LEU A 139 -0.99 26.02 2.68
CA LEU A 139 0.45 26.08 2.93
C LEU A 139 0.94 24.86 3.72
N MET A 140 0.26 24.49 4.81
CA MET A 140 0.61 23.30 5.61
C MET A 140 0.53 22.01 4.80
N LEU A 141 -0.52 21.79 4.02
CA LEU A 141 -0.64 20.59 3.20
C LEU A 141 0.43 20.56 2.09
N SER A 142 0.79 21.74 1.55
CA SER A 142 1.87 21.90 0.58
C SER A 142 3.28 21.71 1.16
N LEU A 143 3.42 21.56 2.48
CA LEU A 143 4.69 21.16 3.12
C LEU A 143 4.86 19.64 3.17
N SER A 144 3.77 18.87 2.96
CA SER A 144 3.80 17.44 3.18
C SER A 144 4.30 16.65 1.98
N GLU A 145 5.58 16.25 2.05
CA GLU A 145 6.22 15.42 1.02
C GLU A 145 5.50 14.08 0.86
N SER A 146 5.24 13.38 1.96
CA SER A 146 4.65 12.03 1.91
C SER A 146 3.24 12.06 1.33
N TYR A 147 2.46 13.09 1.67
CA TYR A 147 1.14 13.30 1.08
C TYR A 147 1.25 13.55 -0.42
N PHE A 148 2.10 14.49 -0.85
CA PHE A 148 2.28 14.85 -2.25
C PHE A 148 2.67 13.66 -3.13
N TRP A 149 3.71 12.90 -2.75
CA TRP A 149 4.15 11.73 -3.52
C TRP A 149 3.04 10.71 -3.73
N TRP A 150 2.17 10.55 -2.73
CA TRP A 150 1.04 9.67 -2.83
C TRP A 150 -0.09 10.23 -3.68
N GLN A 151 -0.33 11.54 -3.65
CA GLN A 151 -1.36 12.15 -4.51
C GLN A 151 -0.99 12.08 -5.99
N VAL A 152 0.28 12.34 -6.33
CA VAL A 152 0.76 12.29 -7.72
C VAL A 152 0.95 10.86 -8.26
N SER A 153 0.82 9.84 -7.41
CA SER A 153 0.76 8.43 -7.86
C SER A 153 -0.59 8.07 -8.48
N ALA A 154 -1.61 8.91 -8.30
CA ALA A 154 -2.99 8.66 -8.72
C ALA A 154 -3.53 7.29 -8.27
N ALA A 155 -3.14 6.83 -7.08
CA ALA A 155 -3.70 5.62 -6.48
C ALA A 155 -5.16 5.84 -6.02
N PRO A 156 -6.03 4.82 -5.90
CA PRO A 156 -7.41 5.04 -5.49
C PRO A 156 -7.57 5.66 -4.09
N THR A 157 -6.66 5.35 -3.16
CA THR A 157 -6.66 6.02 -1.84
C THR A 157 -6.38 7.52 -1.96
N SER A 158 -5.58 7.96 -2.95
CA SER A 158 -5.27 9.37 -3.16
C SER A 158 -6.55 10.19 -3.40
N LEU A 159 -7.40 9.74 -4.33
CA LEU A 159 -8.70 10.36 -4.61
C LEU A 159 -9.65 10.33 -3.40
N VAL A 160 -9.70 9.21 -2.68
CA VAL A 160 -10.52 9.10 -1.45
C VAL A 160 -10.12 10.16 -0.44
N PHE A 161 -8.82 10.35 -0.21
CA PHE A 161 -8.34 11.36 0.74
C PHE A 161 -8.44 12.78 0.20
N ALA A 162 -8.32 13.03 -1.10
CA ALA A 162 -8.63 14.33 -1.68
C ALA A 162 -10.11 14.74 -1.43
N LEU A 163 -11.04 13.78 -1.46
CA LEU A 163 -12.47 14.01 -1.19
C LEU A 163 -12.86 13.99 0.29
N TYR A 164 -11.99 13.53 1.19
CA TYR A 164 -12.31 13.30 2.60
C TYR A 164 -12.77 14.58 3.33
N PRO A 165 -12.11 15.76 3.20
CA PRO A 165 -12.61 16.99 3.81
C PRO A 165 -13.97 17.41 3.23
N LEU A 166 -14.17 17.22 1.92
CA LEU A 166 -15.41 17.56 1.25
C LEU A 166 -16.57 16.71 1.75
N LEU A 167 -16.32 15.42 2.05
CA LEU A 167 -17.33 14.56 2.69
C LEU A 167 -17.76 15.12 4.04
N ILE A 168 -16.82 15.52 4.91
CA ILE A 168 -17.16 16.10 6.22
C ILE A 168 -18.01 17.36 6.04
N TRP A 169 -17.60 18.25 5.14
CA TRP A 169 -18.37 19.44 4.80
C TRP A 169 -19.77 19.11 4.28
N ALA A 170 -19.89 18.21 3.32
CA ALA A 170 -21.17 17.80 2.75
C ALA A 170 -22.03 17.10 3.80
N PHE A 171 -21.44 16.29 4.68
CA PHE A 171 -22.18 15.64 5.77
C PHE A 171 -22.76 16.67 6.74
N LEU A 172 -22.12 17.81 6.97
CA LEU A 172 -22.73 18.87 7.79
C LEU A 172 -23.78 19.67 7.02
N ARG A 173 -23.51 20.02 5.75
CA ARG A 173 -24.28 21.02 4.99
C ARG A 173 -25.31 20.45 4.02
N HIS A 174 -24.97 19.37 3.31
CA HIS A 174 -25.71 18.85 2.15
C HIS A 174 -25.74 17.32 2.13
N GLU A 175 -26.74 16.73 2.78
CA GLU A 175 -26.90 15.27 2.92
C GLU A 175 -26.82 14.50 1.59
N LYS A 176 -27.44 15.01 0.51
CA LYS A 176 -27.39 14.38 -0.82
C LYS A 176 -25.98 14.33 -1.40
N MET A 177 -25.21 15.41 -1.21
CA MET A 177 -23.82 15.46 -1.67
C MET A 177 -22.93 14.55 -0.82
N ALA A 178 -23.22 14.41 0.48
CA ALA A 178 -22.52 13.45 1.34
C ALA A 178 -22.75 12.00 0.87
N ILE A 179 -23.98 11.65 0.48
CA ILE A 179 -24.30 10.35 -0.13
C ILE A 179 -23.47 10.15 -1.40
N LEU A 180 -23.49 11.13 -2.32
CA LEU A 180 -22.77 11.03 -3.60
C LEU A 180 -21.26 10.84 -3.39
N ILE A 181 -20.64 11.66 -2.53
CA ILE A 181 -19.20 11.58 -2.25
C ILE A 181 -18.86 10.27 -1.57
N LEU A 182 -19.61 9.84 -0.55
CA LEU A 182 -19.34 8.58 0.13
C LEU A 182 -19.53 7.37 -0.80
N SER A 183 -20.53 7.42 -1.68
CA SER A 183 -20.73 6.40 -2.73
C SER A 183 -19.53 6.35 -3.66
N ALA A 184 -19.05 7.51 -4.15
CA ALA A 184 -17.87 7.60 -4.99
C ALA A 184 -16.62 7.06 -4.28
N MET A 185 -16.45 7.34 -2.98
CA MET A 185 -15.35 6.80 -2.18
C MET A 185 -15.41 5.27 -2.11
N PHE A 186 -16.58 4.67 -1.84
CA PHE A 186 -16.75 3.20 -1.87
C PHE A 186 -16.46 2.60 -3.24
N TRP A 187 -16.92 3.24 -4.30
CA TRP A 187 -16.62 2.83 -5.67
C TRP A 187 -15.17 3.11 -6.11
N THR A 188 -14.37 3.81 -5.29
CA THR A 188 -12.94 4.08 -5.57
C THR A 188 -12.03 3.12 -4.81
N HIS A 189 -12.30 2.80 -3.54
CA HIS A 189 -11.39 2.00 -2.73
C HIS A 189 -12.14 1.17 -1.68
N LEU A 190 -11.66 -0.05 -1.39
CA LEU A 190 -12.36 -0.97 -0.50
C LEU A 190 -12.27 -0.58 0.99
N ALA A 191 -11.08 -0.21 1.49
CA ALA A 191 -10.84 0.02 2.92
C ALA A 191 -11.01 1.50 3.37
N SER A 192 -10.33 2.44 2.72
CA SER A 192 -10.30 3.86 3.13
C SER A 192 -11.65 4.57 3.35
N PRO A 193 -12.74 4.28 2.61
CA PRO A 193 -14.05 4.89 2.87
C PRO A 193 -14.61 4.56 4.26
N TRP A 194 -14.22 3.44 4.85
CA TRP A 194 -14.63 3.08 6.22
C TRP A 194 -14.06 4.02 7.28
N LEU A 195 -12.92 4.66 7.02
CA LEU A 195 -12.39 5.73 7.89
C LEU A 195 -13.29 6.98 7.82
N ALA A 196 -13.89 7.23 6.66
CA ALA A 196 -14.85 8.31 6.48
C ALA A 196 -16.17 7.98 7.19
N VAL A 197 -16.66 6.74 7.06
CA VAL A 197 -17.81 6.22 7.81
C VAL A 197 -17.58 6.34 9.32
N LEU A 198 -16.39 5.97 9.81
CA LEU A 198 -16.04 6.07 11.22
C LEU A 198 -16.06 7.53 11.70
N ALA A 199 -15.56 8.49 10.91
CA ALA A 199 -15.60 9.91 11.25
C ALA A 199 -17.05 10.43 11.39
N ILE A 200 -17.90 10.16 10.40
CA ILE A 200 -19.31 10.60 10.47
C ILE A 200 -20.07 9.84 11.57
N PHE A 201 -19.72 8.60 11.87
CA PHE A 201 -20.28 7.84 12.99
C PHE A 201 -19.94 8.50 14.33
N ILE A 202 -18.65 8.77 14.59
CA ILE A 202 -18.21 9.43 15.83
C ILE A 202 -18.88 10.80 15.96
N TYR A 203 -18.91 11.60 14.89
CA TYR A 203 -19.61 12.88 14.89
C TYR A 203 -21.11 12.72 15.22
N SER A 204 -21.81 11.83 14.52
CA SER A 204 -23.24 11.62 14.69
C SER A 204 -23.60 11.06 16.06
N LEU A 205 -22.74 10.24 16.65
CA LEU A 205 -22.89 9.77 18.03
C LEU A 205 -22.79 10.95 19.01
N LEU A 206 -21.76 11.78 18.87
CA LEU A 206 -21.51 12.93 19.75
C LEU A 206 -22.53 14.06 19.59
N LYS A 207 -23.18 14.18 18.42
CA LYS A 207 -24.17 15.22 18.10
C LYS A 207 -25.62 14.75 18.04
N GLY A 208 -25.89 13.46 18.29
CA GLY A 208 -27.23 12.89 18.21
C GLY A 208 -27.80 12.86 16.79
N GLU A 209 -26.95 12.82 15.75
CA GLU A 209 -27.34 12.80 14.34
C GLU A 209 -27.36 11.37 13.73
N MET A 210 -27.56 10.33 14.55
CA MET A 210 -27.47 8.93 14.10
C MET A 210 -28.42 8.58 12.95
N ARG A 211 -29.62 9.18 12.89
CA ARG A 211 -30.55 9.00 11.77
C ARG A 211 -29.92 9.44 10.43
N ARG A 212 -29.22 10.58 10.44
CA ARG A 212 -28.53 11.11 9.26
C ARG A 212 -27.37 10.21 8.86
N PHE A 213 -26.59 9.73 9.83
CA PHE A 213 -25.54 8.74 9.62
C PHE A 213 -26.07 7.49 8.89
N PHE A 214 -27.11 6.84 9.44
CA PHE A 214 -27.66 5.63 8.83
C PHE A 214 -28.20 5.87 7.43
N LYS A 215 -28.81 7.03 7.18
CA LYS A 215 -29.29 7.40 5.85
C LYS A 215 -28.14 7.59 4.85
N VAL A 216 -27.13 8.38 5.20
CA VAL A 216 -25.99 8.67 4.30
C VAL A 216 -25.20 7.40 4.02
N THR A 217 -24.80 6.68 5.07
CA THR A 217 -24.03 5.44 4.96
C THR A 217 -24.84 4.33 4.30
N GLY A 218 -26.12 4.16 4.68
CA GLY A 218 -26.99 3.13 4.13
C GLY A 218 -27.21 3.28 2.63
N ILE A 219 -27.53 4.50 2.16
CA ILE A 219 -27.72 4.73 0.71
C ILE A 219 -26.39 4.56 -0.05
N ALA A 220 -25.27 5.03 0.50
CA ALA A 220 -23.96 4.84 -0.12
C ALA A 220 -23.59 3.35 -0.25
N LEU A 221 -23.80 2.55 0.80
CA LEU A 221 -23.57 1.11 0.79
C LEU A 221 -24.52 0.38 -0.18
N LEU A 222 -25.79 0.78 -0.25
CA LEU A 222 -26.73 0.24 -1.22
C LEU A 222 -26.26 0.49 -2.66
N SER A 223 -25.71 1.68 -2.94
CA SER A 223 -25.14 1.97 -4.27
C SER A 223 -23.90 1.12 -4.59
N PHE A 224 -23.12 0.75 -3.58
CA PHE A 224 -21.91 -0.07 -3.71
C PHE A 224 -22.19 -1.57 -3.68
N LEU A 225 -23.44 -1.97 -3.38
CA LEU A 225 -23.83 -3.36 -3.19
C LEU A 225 -23.41 -4.31 -4.34
N PRO A 226 -23.51 -3.93 -5.64
CA PRO A 226 -23.07 -4.81 -6.73
C PRO A 226 -21.60 -5.20 -6.61
N TRP A 227 -20.72 -4.25 -6.30
CA TRP A 227 -19.30 -4.53 -6.11
C TRP A 227 -19.02 -5.24 -4.78
N ALA A 228 -19.76 -4.91 -3.72
CA ALA A 228 -19.66 -5.61 -2.44
C ALA A 228 -19.97 -7.11 -2.59
N VAL A 229 -20.98 -7.48 -3.39
CA VAL A 229 -21.29 -8.88 -3.70
C VAL A 229 -20.14 -9.57 -4.43
N HIS A 230 -19.52 -8.89 -5.41
CA HIS A 230 -18.34 -9.39 -6.11
C HIS A 230 -17.18 -9.65 -5.14
N VAL A 231 -16.86 -8.70 -4.27
CA VAL A 231 -15.80 -8.86 -3.26
C VAL A 231 -16.12 -10.02 -2.30
N LEU A 232 -17.36 -10.13 -1.83
CA LEU A 232 -17.78 -11.22 -0.93
C LEU A 232 -17.69 -12.60 -1.58
N ARG A 233 -18.03 -12.71 -2.88
CA ARG A 233 -17.90 -13.95 -3.66
C ARG A 233 -16.46 -14.44 -3.71
N TYR A 234 -15.51 -13.52 -3.77
CA TYR A 234 -14.08 -13.81 -3.88
C TYR A 234 -13.28 -13.53 -2.60
N ARG A 235 -13.95 -13.43 -1.44
CA ARG A 235 -13.30 -13.11 -0.16
C ARG A 235 -12.18 -14.09 0.23
N SER A 236 -12.25 -15.34 -0.22
CA SER A 236 -11.23 -16.37 0.04
C SER A 236 -9.91 -16.08 -0.64
N TRP A 237 -9.89 -15.20 -1.64
CA TRP A 237 -8.69 -14.74 -2.35
C TRP A 237 -7.94 -13.64 -1.61
N ILE A 238 -8.55 -13.03 -0.58
CA ILE A 238 -7.92 -11.98 0.21
C ILE A 238 -7.11 -12.62 1.33
N HIS A 239 -5.80 -12.45 1.28
CA HIS A 239 -4.87 -12.90 2.31
C HIS A 239 -4.32 -11.69 3.06
N HIS A 240 -4.24 -11.82 4.39
CA HIS A 240 -3.57 -10.81 5.21
C HIS A 240 -2.06 -11.02 5.12
N GLU A 241 -1.35 -10.15 4.40
CA GLU A 241 0.08 -10.01 4.61
C GLU A 241 0.33 -9.36 5.98
N ALA A 242 1.27 -9.92 6.74
CA ALA A 242 1.60 -9.43 8.06
C ALA A 242 2.04 -7.96 7.98
N MET A 243 1.35 -7.10 8.72
CA MET A 243 1.58 -5.67 8.73
C MET A 243 3.01 -5.38 9.21
N THR A 244 3.90 -4.97 8.30
CA THR A 244 5.18 -4.38 8.68
C THR A 244 4.92 -2.94 9.12
N VAL A 245 5.22 -2.64 10.39
CA VAL A 245 5.40 -1.26 10.85
C VAL A 245 6.63 -0.72 10.14
N THR A 246 6.43 -0.22 8.93
CA THR A 246 7.42 0.53 8.17
C THR A 246 7.39 1.97 8.65
N GLY A 247 8.53 2.64 8.53
CA GLY A 247 8.84 3.84 9.28
C GLY A 247 7.81 4.98 9.25
N ALA A 248 7.94 5.92 10.19
CA ALA A 248 7.09 7.09 10.31
C ALA A 248 7.85 8.36 9.93
N ASN A 249 7.26 9.23 9.11
CA ASN A 249 7.77 10.58 8.92
C ASN A 249 6.81 11.56 9.60
N ILE A 250 7.27 12.20 10.68
CA ILE A 250 6.50 13.17 11.44
C ILE A 250 6.98 14.56 11.08
N GLU A 251 6.14 15.33 10.38
CA GLU A 251 6.41 16.73 10.06
C GLU A 251 6.25 17.59 11.31
N LEU A 252 7.35 18.12 11.84
CA LEU A 252 7.37 18.75 13.16
C LEU A 252 6.50 20.01 13.22
N VAL A 253 6.52 20.83 12.17
CA VAL A 253 5.70 22.04 12.07
C VAL A 253 4.22 21.70 12.14
N MET A 254 3.79 20.70 11.35
CA MET A 254 2.42 20.25 11.35
C MET A 254 2.04 19.59 12.69
N GLY A 255 2.93 18.79 13.28
CA GLY A 255 2.74 18.13 14.57
C GLY A 255 2.53 19.12 15.72
N VAL A 256 3.46 20.07 15.91
CA VAL A 256 3.43 21.05 17.01
C VAL A 256 2.18 21.91 16.95
N PHE A 257 1.91 22.55 15.82
CA PHE A 257 0.72 23.39 15.69
C PHE A 257 -0.57 22.57 15.63
N GLY A 258 -0.50 21.32 15.16
CA GLY A 258 -1.62 20.39 15.15
C GLY A 258 -2.11 20.04 16.55
N LEU A 259 -1.20 19.83 17.51
CA LEU A 259 -1.57 19.60 18.91
C LEU A 259 -2.30 20.82 19.53
N ILE A 260 -1.85 22.03 19.24
CA ILE A 260 -2.52 23.28 19.67
C ILE A 260 -3.91 23.37 19.02
N GLY A 261 -4.01 23.07 17.72
CA GLY A 261 -5.27 23.05 16.99
C GLY A 261 -6.26 22.03 17.56
N LEU A 262 -5.80 20.81 17.85
CA LEU A 262 -6.61 19.77 18.49
C LEU A 262 -7.17 20.24 19.84
N TYR A 263 -6.32 20.85 20.67
CA TYR A 263 -6.76 21.43 21.94
C TYR A 263 -7.87 22.49 21.74
N MET A 264 -7.71 23.38 20.75
CA MET A 264 -8.72 24.40 20.44
C MET A 264 -10.05 23.80 19.97
N LEU A 265 -10.01 22.81 19.08
CA LEU A 265 -11.22 22.12 18.60
C LEU A 265 -11.95 21.42 19.75
N ALA A 266 -11.19 20.71 20.60
CA ALA A 266 -11.72 19.99 21.77
C ALA A 266 -12.39 20.94 22.79
N LYS A 267 -11.88 22.18 22.92
CA LYS A 267 -12.45 23.19 23.83
C LYS A 267 -13.76 23.81 23.30
N ARG A 268 -13.87 24.06 21.98
CA ARG A 268 -15.04 24.75 21.39
C ARG A 268 -16.27 23.86 21.26
N ARG A 269 -16.08 22.56 20.95
CA ARG A 269 -17.15 21.56 20.81
C ARG A 269 -18.33 21.96 19.91
N GLY A 270 -18.16 22.89 18.97
CA GLY A 270 -19.19 23.20 17.97
C GLY A 270 -19.40 22.06 16.97
N ALA A 271 -20.42 22.15 16.12
CA ALA A 271 -20.71 21.10 15.13
C ALA A 271 -19.52 20.88 14.18
N VAL A 272 -18.98 21.98 13.64
CA VAL A 272 -17.82 21.96 12.75
C VAL A 272 -16.60 21.39 13.47
N GLU A 273 -16.29 21.88 14.68
CA GLU A 273 -15.11 21.44 15.42
C GLU A 273 -15.19 19.96 15.82
N THR A 274 -16.36 19.49 16.24
CA THR A 274 -16.56 18.06 16.53
C THR A 274 -16.41 17.21 15.28
N ALA A 275 -16.88 17.66 14.12
CA ALA A 275 -16.76 16.90 12.87
C ALA A 275 -15.31 16.78 12.40
N VAL A 276 -14.54 17.87 12.45
CA VAL A 276 -13.10 17.85 12.12
C VAL A 276 -12.34 16.96 13.10
N LEU A 277 -12.61 17.08 14.41
CA LEU A 277 -11.97 16.24 15.43
C LEU A 277 -12.30 14.75 15.22
N ALA A 278 -13.56 14.43 14.92
CA ALA A 278 -13.97 13.06 14.59
C ALA A 278 -13.25 12.53 13.34
N GLY A 279 -13.07 13.38 12.32
CA GLY A 279 -12.26 13.09 11.14
C GLY A 279 -10.82 12.70 11.46
N VAL A 280 -10.14 13.48 12.30
CA VAL A 280 -8.76 13.18 12.73
C VAL A 280 -8.71 11.89 13.55
N VAL A 281 -9.62 11.71 14.51
CA VAL A 281 -9.67 10.50 15.36
C VAL A 281 -9.93 9.25 14.53
N ALA A 282 -10.77 9.33 13.50
CA ALA A 282 -11.08 8.20 12.64
C ALA A 282 -9.88 7.68 11.82
N LEU A 283 -8.78 8.44 11.71
CA LEU A 283 -7.55 8.00 11.06
C LEU A 283 -6.61 7.22 12.00
N ILE A 284 -6.79 7.29 13.32
CA ILE A 284 -5.96 6.59 14.30
C ILE A 284 -5.89 5.07 14.07
N PRO A 285 -6.98 4.36 13.70
CA PRO A 285 -6.89 2.94 13.38
C PRO A 285 -5.87 2.63 12.28
N THR A 286 -5.67 3.54 11.32
CA THR A 286 -4.64 3.38 10.28
C THR A 286 -3.24 3.46 10.87
N ALA A 287 -2.99 4.21 11.94
CA ALA A 287 -1.67 4.23 12.60
C ALA A 287 -1.30 2.85 13.16
N TYR A 288 -2.29 2.11 13.66
CA TYR A 288 -2.11 0.77 14.20
C TYR A 288 -2.04 -0.30 13.12
N ALA A 289 -2.96 -0.26 12.15
CA ALA A 289 -3.06 -1.29 11.11
C ALA A 289 -2.09 -1.06 9.93
N TYR A 290 -1.65 0.17 9.69
CA TYR A 290 -0.87 0.52 8.51
C TYR A 290 -0.08 1.82 8.73
N SER A 291 0.85 1.79 9.68
CA SER A 291 1.59 2.96 10.19
C SER A 291 2.11 3.89 9.10
N TRP A 292 2.72 3.36 8.05
CA TRP A 292 3.21 4.14 6.92
C TRP A 292 2.09 4.89 6.17
N ARG A 293 0.96 4.23 5.89
CA ARG A 293 -0.20 4.88 5.23
C ARG A 293 -0.86 5.92 6.14
N PHE A 294 -0.77 5.77 7.46
CA PHE A 294 -1.23 6.82 8.35
C PHE A 294 -0.49 8.12 8.08
N TRP A 295 0.85 8.12 8.05
CA TRP A 295 1.63 9.33 7.80
C TRP A 295 1.43 9.92 6.40
N ILE A 296 1.10 9.08 5.41
CA ILE A 296 0.72 9.54 4.08
C ILE A 296 -0.62 10.26 4.10
N HIS A 297 -1.64 9.72 4.78
CA HIS A 297 -3.02 10.20 4.64
C HIS A 297 -3.47 11.18 5.72
N PHE A 298 -2.85 11.12 6.90
CA PHE A 298 -3.12 11.98 8.04
C PHE A 298 -3.02 13.48 7.73
N PRO A 299 -2.05 13.97 6.91
CA PRO A 299 -1.93 15.39 6.58
C PRO A 299 -3.22 16.02 6.01
N THR A 300 -4.05 15.25 5.29
CA THR A 300 -5.26 15.73 4.59
C THR A 300 -6.13 16.68 5.43
N LEU A 301 -6.53 16.25 6.63
CA LEU A 301 -7.31 17.07 7.56
C LEU A 301 -6.43 17.72 8.62
N PHE A 302 -5.35 17.06 8.99
CA PHE A 302 -4.50 17.54 10.06
C PHE A 302 -3.81 18.86 9.69
N ALA A 303 -3.52 19.12 8.42
CA ALA A 303 -3.06 20.42 7.93
C ALA A 303 -4.02 21.57 8.31
N GLY A 304 -5.34 21.34 8.22
CA GLY A 304 -6.34 22.32 8.65
C GLY A 304 -6.38 22.53 10.17
N VAL A 305 -6.17 21.45 10.94
CA VAL A 305 -6.06 21.53 12.40
C VAL A 305 -4.79 22.28 12.81
N SER A 306 -3.66 21.98 12.19
CA SER A 306 -2.38 22.67 12.41
C SER A 306 -2.47 24.14 12.03
N ALA A 307 -3.16 24.48 10.93
CA ALA A 307 -3.43 25.86 10.54
C ALA A 307 -4.23 26.63 11.61
N LEU A 308 -5.19 25.99 12.28
CA LEU A 308 -5.93 26.61 13.38
C LEU A 308 -5.02 26.91 14.58
N GLY A 309 -4.15 25.97 14.94
CA GLY A 309 -3.17 26.15 16.03
C GLY A 309 -2.15 27.23 15.71
N LEU A 310 -1.60 27.24 14.50
CA LEU A 310 -0.68 28.28 14.04
C LEU A 310 -1.37 29.65 14.01
N LYS A 311 -2.62 29.73 13.53
CA LYS A 311 -3.37 31.00 13.56
C LYS A 311 -3.51 31.54 14.98
N LYS A 312 -3.79 30.68 15.98
CA LYS A 312 -3.88 31.12 17.38
C LYS A 312 -2.58 31.71 17.88
N VAL A 313 -1.46 31.03 17.63
CA VAL A 313 -0.13 31.52 18.02
C VAL A 313 0.16 32.85 17.31
N ALA A 314 -0.16 32.95 16.02
CA ALA A 314 0.00 34.17 15.24
C ALA A 314 -0.86 35.32 15.77
N ASP A 315 -2.11 35.07 16.14
CA ASP A 315 -2.99 36.09 16.73
C ASP A 315 -2.44 36.59 18.09
N ASP A 316 -1.83 35.70 18.89
CA ASP A 316 -1.23 36.05 20.20
C ASP A 316 0.02 36.93 20.07
N ILE A 317 0.71 36.87 18.93
CA ILE A 317 1.85 37.74 18.59
C ILE A 317 1.36 39.14 18.15
N GLY A 318 0.06 39.29 17.84
CA GLY A 318 -0.54 40.54 17.39
C GLY A 318 -0.51 40.71 15.87
N GLU A 319 -0.57 41.97 15.40
CA GLU A 319 -0.81 42.29 13.98
C GLU A 319 0.24 41.73 13.01
N LYS A 320 1.48 41.55 13.48
CA LYS A 320 2.60 41.02 12.69
C LYS A 320 2.66 39.50 12.67
N GLY A 321 1.97 38.82 13.58
CA GLY A 321 2.11 37.37 13.74
C GLY A 321 1.59 36.58 12.55
N PHE A 322 0.45 36.99 11.96
CA PHE A 322 -0.12 36.30 10.80
C PHE A 322 0.75 36.45 9.53
N PRO A 323 1.20 37.66 9.13
CA PRO A 323 2.16 37.80 8.04
C PRO A 323 3.46 37.01 8.27
N ALA A 324 3.99 36.99 9.49
CA ALA A 324 5.19 36.22 9.83
C ALA A 324 4.96 34.70 9.67
N ALA A 325 3.80 34.19 10.10
CA ALA A 325 3.44 32.79 9.91
C ALA A 325 3.34 32.41 8.43
N VAL A 326 2.72 33.25 7.60
CA VAL A 326 2.64 33.04 6.15
C VAL A 326 4.03 33.04 5.52
N LEU A 327 4.87 34.04 5.86
CA LEU A 327 6.24 34.12 5.34
C LEU A 327 7.08 32.90 5.74
N LEU A 328 6.98 32.45 6.99
CA LEU A 328 7.67 31.26 7.47
C LEU A 328 7.28 30.02 6.67
N LEU A 329 5.98 29.77 6.46
CA LEU A 329 5.54 28.61 5.70
C LEU A 329 5.99 28.68 4.24
N ILE A 330 5.93 29.87 3.62
CA ILE A 330 6.46 30.06 2.26
C ILE A 330 7.96 29.74 2.22
N LEU A 331 8.77 30.26 3.15
CA LEU A 331 10.20 29.97 3.24
C LEU A 331 10.46 28.47 3.41
N LEU A 332 9.70 27.80 4.26
CA LEU A 332 9.80 26.35 4.43
C LEU A 332 9.48 25.61 3.14
N SER A 333 8.43 26.02 2.39
CA SER A 333 8.05 25.42 1.11
C SER A 333 9.17 25.45 0.06
N PHE A 334 10.06 26.44 0.09
CA PHE A 334 11.21 26.53 -0.83
C PHE A 334 12.49 25.84 -0.31
N THR A 335 12.60 25.57 0.98
CA THR A 335 13.86 25.12 1.59
C THR A 335 13.78 23.67 2.04
N ALA A 336 13.38 23.44 3.29
CA ALA A 336 13.18 22.14 3.88
C ALA A 336 12.17 22.26 5.04
N SER A 337 11.34 21.23 5.21
CA SER A 337 10.51 21.09 6.40
C SER A 337 11.21 20.17 7.39
N PRO A 338 11.36 20.57 8.67
CA PRO A 338 11.97 19.72 9.68
C PRO A 338 11.04 18.53 9.99
N SER A 339 11.57 17.32 9.89
CA SER A 339 10.82 16.09 10.15
C SER A 339 11.59 15.13 11.06
N VAL A 340 10.85 14.30 11.79
CA VAL A 340 11.40 13.16 12.51
C VAL A 340 11.06 11.90 11.72
N SER A 341 12.09 11.21 11.24
CA SER A 341 11.95 9.92 10.60
C SER A 341 12.22 8.83 11.63
N ILE A 342 11.22 8.01 11.92
CA ILE A 342 11.33 6.79 12.73
C ILE A 342 11.52 5.64 11.75
N GLN A 343 12.75 5.17 11.58
CA GLN A 343 13.01 3.98 10.77
C GLN A 343 13.11 2.76 11.68
N GLY A 344 12.30 1.73 11.41
CA GLY A 344 12.53 0.42 12.01
C GLY A 344 13.80 -0.17 11.40
N MET A 345 14.85 -0.41 12.20
CA MET A 345 15.98 -1.20 11.73
C MET A 345 15.55 -2.66 11.64
N GLY A 346 15.23 -3.09 10.43
CA GLY A 346 14.88 -4.45 10.09
C GLY A 346 13.51 -4.53 9.42
N GLU A 347 13.49 -4.93 8.14
CA GLU A 347 12.33 -5.57 7.52
C GLU A 347 12.06 -6.89 8.26
N LYS A 348 11.47 -6.83 9.45
CA LYS A 348 10.77 -7.99 10.01
C LYS A 348 9.29 -7.68 9.99
N THR A 349 8.60 -8.34 9.06
CA THR A 349 7.18 -8.67 9.19
C THR A 349 6.93 -9.08 10.64
N LEU A 350 6.07 -8.35 11.35
CA LEU A 350 5.61 -8.78 12.67
C LEU A 350 5.18 -10.26 12.53
N PRO A 351 5.60 -11.15 13.44
CA PRO A 351 5.18 -12.53 13.37
C PRO A 351 3.65 -12.56 13.36
N ILE A 352 3.09 -13.21 12.33
CA ILE A 352 1.66 -13.51 12.24
C ILE A 352 1.25 -14.06 13.59
N ARG A 353 0.16 -13.56 14.19
CA ARG A 353 -0.39 -14.13 15.43
C ARG A 353 -0.83 -15.58 15.09
N GLY A 354 0.03 -16.55 15.39
CA GLY A 354 -0.10 -17.96 14.96
C GLY A 354 1.14 -18.55 14.26
N ALA A 355 2.04 -17.72 13.73
CA ALA A 355 3.39 -18.14 13.32
C ALA A 355 4.29 -18.09 14.55
N LEU A 356 4.57 -19.24 15.14
CA LEU A 356 5.49 -19.33 16.25
C LEU A 356 6.91 -18.90 15.82
N PRO A 357 7.69 -18.33 16.75
CA PRO A 357 8.98 -17.74 16.45
C PRO A 357 9.91 -18.77 15.80
N ARG A 358 10.57 -18.39 14.69
CA ARG A 358 11.66 -19.17 14.08
C ARG A 358 12.71 -19.44 15.16
N GLY A 359 12.75 -20.68 15.68
CA GLY A 359 13.48 -21.02 16.91
C GLY A 359 14.99 -21.01 16.74
N GLY A 360 15.68 -19.91 17.05
CA GLY A 360 17.16 -19.88 17.12
C GLY A 360 17.81 -18.87 16.19
N GLU A 361 17.09 -17.83 15.79
CA GLU A 361 17.75 -16.53 15.73
C GLU A 361 18.09 -16.13 17.17
N PRO A 362 19.34 -15.74 17.49
CA PRO A 362 19.65 -15.12 18.78
C PRO A 362 18.60 -14.03 19.02
N GLU A 363 18.07 -13.94 20.26
CA GLU A 363 17.05 -12.95 20.66
C GLU A 363 17.22 -11.71 19.81
N ALA A 364 16.33 -11.55 18.83
CA ALA A 364 16.52 -10.51 17.83
C ALA A 364 16.62 -9.21 18.64
N PRO A 365 17.70 -8.41 18.47
CA PRO A 365 17.86 -7.19 19.23
C PRO A 365 16.54 -6.43 19.11
N ALA A 366 15.97 -6.08 20.26
CA ALA A 366 14.67 -5.43 20.36
C ALA A 366 14.56 -4.39 19.23
N ALA A 367 13.48 -4.47 18.44
CA ALA A 367 13.27 -3.66 17.24
C ALA A 367 13.80 -2.24 17.48
N THR A 368 14.99 -1.96 16.94
CA THR A 368 15.69 -0.73 17.28
C THR A 368 15.15 0.32 16.32
N TYR A 369 14.26 1.15 16.82
CA TYR A 369 13.78 2.30 16.07
C TYR A 369 14.84 3.39 16.14
N ILE A 370 15.44 3.72 14.99
CA ILE A 370 16.26 4.91 14.89
C ILE A 370 15.33 6.07 14.61
N MET A 371 15.20 6.97 15.59
CA MET A 371 14.67 8.29 15.35
C MET A 371 15.80 9.16 14.82
N SER A 372 15.63 9.68 13.61
CA SER A 372 16.57 10.61 12.99
C SER A 372 15.85 11.90 12.62
N LEU A 373 16.49 13.03 12.88
CA LEU A 373 16.06 14.30 12.30
C LEU A 373 16.40 14.24 10.81
N ARG A 374 15.39 14.48 9.98
CA ARG A 374 15.53 14.50 8.54
C ARG A 374 14.97 15.80 8.00
N GLU A 375 15.73 16.43 7.12
CA GLU A 375 15.22 17.48 6.25
C GLU A 375 14.42 16.85 5.13
N VAL A 376 13.13 17.17 5.09
CA VAL A 376 12.20 16.75 4.04
C VAL A 376 12.03 17.91 3.08
N ARG A 377 12.15 17.63 1.77
CA ARG A 377 11.94 18.65 0.73
C ARG A 377 10.43 18.78 0.47
N PRO A 378 9.83 19.95 0.66
CA PRO A 378 8.42 20.14 0.36
C PRO A 378 8.11 20.00 -1.12
N PRO A 379 6.84 19.70 -1.47
CA PRO A 379 6.31 19.66 -2.83
C PRO A 379 6.80 20.79 -3.74
N LEU A 380 6.71 22.05 -3.30
CA LEU A 380 7.12 23.21 -4.10
C LEU A 380 8.62 23.15 -4.44
N ALA A 381 9.47 22.84 -3.47
CA ALA A 381 10.90 22.64 -3.69
C ALA A 381 11.18 21.45 -4.62
N ILE A 382 10.45 20.34 -4.49
CA ILE A 382 10.57 19.16 -5.37
C ILE A 382 10.23 19.53 -6.82
N GLU A 383 9.11 20.23 -7.04
CA GLU A 383 8.64 20.66 -8.35
C GLU A 383 9.63 21.64 -9.01
N MET A 384 10.16 22.60 -8.26
CA MET A 384 11.17 23.54 -8.78
C MET A 384 12.50 22.85 -9.11
N SER A 385 12.96 21.95 -8.25
CA SER A 385 14.16 21.14 -8.50
C SER A 385 13.99 20.29 -9.76
N GLY A 386 12.75 19.83 -9.99
CA GLY A 386 12.27 19.36 -11.28
C GLY A 386 12.67 20.31 -12.41
N LEU A 387 12.15 21.52 -12.49
CA LEU A 387 12.48 22.43 -13.59
C LEU A 387 13.98 22.72 -13.77
N MET A 388 14.75 22.70 -12.69
CA MET A 388 16.19 22.98 -12.70
C MET A 388 17.08 21.82 -13.19
N GLY A 389 16.52 20.65 -13.54
CA GLY A 389 17.34 19.52 -13.96
C GLY A 389 17.86 18.65 -12.82
N GLU A 390 17.50 18.94 -11.57
CA GLU A 390 17.88 18.15 -10.41
C GLU A 390 16.99 16.91 -10.27
N GLY A 391 17.09 16.00 -11.26
CA GLY A 391 16.26 14.80 -11.39
C GLY A 391 16.36 13.80 -10.23
N ARG A 392 17.19 14.06 -9.21
CA ARG A 392 17.30 13.22 -8.01
C ARG A 392 16.04 13.29 -7.14
N LEU A 393 15.33 14.41 -7.15
CA LEU A 393 14.17 14.66 -6.29
C LEU A 393 12.86 14.24 -6.97
N LEU A 394 12.57 14.72 -8.18
CA LEU A 394 11.42 14.29 -8.98
C LEU A 394 11.84 13.17 -9.95
N ARG A 395 12.04 11.95 -9.44
CA ARG A 395 12.48 10.81 -10.25
C ARG A 395 11.33 10.27 -11.08
N THR A 396 11.53 10.26 -12.39
CA THR A 396 10.69 9.55 -13.33
C THR A 396 10.68 8.05 -13.00
N SER A 397 9.51 7.42 -13.13
CA SER A 397 9.37 6.00 -12.86
C SER A 397 10.36 5.17 -13.70
N PRO A 398 11.06 4.19 -13.11
CA PRO A 398 11.95 3.30 -13.86
C PRO A 398 11.20 2.48 -14.91
N HIS A 399 9.88 2.34 -14.80
CA HIS A 399 9.02 1.65 -15.75
C HIS A 399 8.76 2.44 -17.05
N ILE A 400 9.30 3.65 -17.17
CA ILE A 400 9.25 4.44 -18.43
C ILE A 400 10.63 4.99 -18.80
N SER A 401 11.70 4.42 -18.25
CA SER A 401 13.06 4.73 -18.72
C SER A 401 13.25 4.32 -20.17
N GLU A 402 14.26 4.87 -20.85
CA GLU A 402 14.61 4.46 -22.20
C GLU A 402 14.84 2.94 -22.29
N ASP A 403 15.53 2.37 -21.31
CA ASP A 403 15.72 0.92 -21.17
C ASP A 403 14.39 0.17 -21.08
N ALA A 404 13.45 0.62 -20.23
CA ALA A 404 12.16 -0.04 -20.08
C ALA A 404 11.33 0.04 -21.37
N MET A 405 11.30 1.20 -22.02
CA MET A 405 10.62 1.37 -23.30
C MET A 405 11.25 0.51 -24.41
N ALA A 406 12.58 0.35 -24.40
CA ALA A 406 13.29 -0.53 -25.31
C ALA A 406 12.90 -2.00 -25.10
N VAL A 407 12.78 -2.45 -23.84
CA VAL A 407 12.26 -3.79 -23.50
C VAL A 407 10.84 -3.96 -24.05
N TYR A 408 9.96 -2.97 -23.88
CA TYR A 408 8.58 -3.07 -24.36
C TYR A 408 8.52 -3.19 -25.89
N GLY A 409 9.28 -2.35 -26.60
CA GLY A 409 9.40 -2.44 -28.05
C GLY A 409 10.01 -3.76 -28.52
N TRP A 410 10.97 -4.32 -27.77
CA TRP A 410 11.52 -5.65 -28.05
C TRP A 410 10.44 -6.72 -27.91
N ILE A 411 9.67 -6.70 -26.83
CA ILE A 411 8.57 -7.65 -26.58
C ILE A 411 7.57 -7.60 -27.72
N GLU A 412 7.12 -6.41 -28.12
CA GLU A 412 6.13 -6.26 -29.19
C GLU A 412 6.57 -6.85 -30.53
N ARG A 413 7.87 -6.77 -30.85
CA ARG A 413 8.44 -7.27 -32.11
C ARG A 413 8.77 -8.76 -32.09
N ASN A 414 9.04 -9.33 -30.93
CA ASN A 414 9.58 -10.69 -30.80
C ASN A 414 8.61 -11.70 -30.16
N THR A 415 7.43 -11.25 -29.73
CA THR A 415 6.45 -12.11 -29.03
C THR A 415 5.08 -12.08 -29.68
N LEU A 416 4.36 -13.19 -29.59
CA LEU A 416 2.97 -13.26 -30.06
C LEU A 416 2.05 -12.43 -29.13
N PRO A 417 0.93 -11.88 -29.65
CA PRO A 417 0.00 -11.10 -28.84
C PRO A 417 -0.56 -11.83 -27.62
N ASP A 418 -0.71 -13.14 -27.68
CA ASP A 418 -1.24 -14.01 -26.63
C ASP A 418 -0.16 -14.70 -25.78
N GLU A 419 1.12 -14.45 -26.08
CA GLU A 419 2.24 -15.03 -25.37
C GLU A 419 2.28 -14.58 -23.89
N ILE A 420 2.59 -15.52 -23.01
CA ILE A 420 2.76 -15.27 -21.58
C ILE A 420 4.25 -15.11 -21.29
N LEU A 421 4.59 -14.04 -20.59
CA LEU A 421 5.97 -13.71 -20.25
C LEU A 421 6.23 -13.98 -18.78
N HIS A 422 7.44 -14.47 -18.48
CA HIS A 422 7.91 -14.53 -17.12
C HIS A 422 8.38 -13.16 -16.64
N VAL A 423 8.01 -12.76 -15.42
CA VAL A 423 8.53 -11.53 -14.79
C VAL A 423 8.87 -11.74 -13.31
N ASP A 424 9.99 -11.17 -12.88
CA ASP A 424 10.49 -11.33 -11.50
C ASP A 424 9.81 -10.37 -10.49
N ASP A 425 9.28 -9.25 -10.97
CA ASP A 425 8.60 -8.21 -10.18
C ASP A 425 7.21 -7.90 -10.76
N GLY A 426 6.20 -7.90 -9.88
CA GLY A 426 4.81 -7.72 -10.27
C GLY A 426 4.52 -6.37 -10.95
N PHE A 427 5.15 -5.29 -10.48
CA PHE A 427 4.95 -3.95 -11.07
C PHE A 427 5.59 -3.82 -12.45
N THR A 428 6.72 -4.49 -12.67
CA THR A 428 7.30 -4.67 -14.01
C THR A 428 6.35 -5.43 -14.91
N GLY A 429 5.68 -6.47 -14.39
CA GLY A 429 4.60 -7.18 -15.07
C GLY A 429 3.44 -6.26 -15.48
N CYS A 430 2.93 -5.45 -14.54
CA CYS A 430 1.90 -4.45 -14.83
C CYS A 430 2.29 -3.53 -15.99
N ALA A 431 3.53 -3.02 -15.97
CA ALA A 431 4.02 -2.11 -16.99
C ALA A 431 4.15 -2.80 -18.36
N ILE A 432 4.68 -4.03 -18.41
CA ILE A 432 4.74 -4.83 -19.63
C ILE A 432 3.34 -5.03 -20.20
N SER A 433 2.37 -5.46 -19.39
CA SER A 433 0.98 -5.65 -19.82
C SER A 433 0.33 -4.35 -20.31
N LEU A 434 0.57 -3.24 -19.59
CA LEU A 434 0.09 -1.91 -19.95
C LEU A 434 0.61 -1.46 -21.32
N PHE A 435 1.91 -1.57 -21.57
CA PHE A 435 2.52 -1.01 -22.78
C PHE A 435 2.51 -1.96 -23.97
N THR A 436 2.50 -3.28 -23.74
CA THR A 436 2.61 -4.28 -24.84
C THR A 436 1.34 -5.10 -25.03
N GLY A 437 0.44 -5.14 -24.04
CA GLY A 437 -0.75 -6.01 -24.06
C GLY A 437 -0.47 -7.49 -23.83
N ARG A 438 0.78 -7.88 -23.61
CA ARG A 438 1.15 -9.27 -23.29
C ARG A 438 0.76 -9.59 -21.85
N ARG A 439 0.53 -10.87 -21.57
CA ARG A 439 0.19 -11.34 -20.22
C ARG A 439 1.45 -11.80 -19.49
N THR A 440 1.41 -11.78 -18.17
CA THR A 440 2.54 -12.17 -17.32
C THR A 440 2.16 -13.26 -16.33
N ASP A 441 3.09 -14.17 -16.04
CA ASP A 441 2.91 -15.28 -15.09
C ASP A 441 3.00 -14.85 -13.61
N ASN A 442 3.26 -13.57 -13.38
CA ASN A 442 3.40 -12.95 -12.07
C ASN A 442 2.72 -11.58 -12.08
N GLY A 443 2.48 -11.02 -10.90
CA GLY A 443 1.68 -9.80 -10.73
C GLY A 443 1.91 -9.09 -9.41
N ALA A 444 1.42 -7.87 -9.33
CA ALA A 444 1.35 -7.05 -8.13
C ALA A 444 0.28 -7.57 -7.16
N TRP A 445 0.33 -7.09 -5.92
CA TRP A 445 -0.69 -7.35 -4.89
C TRP A 445 -0.92 -8.83 -4.57
N LYS A 446 0.07 -9.47 -3.95
CA LYS A 446 0.01 -10.87 -3.52
C LYS A 446 -1.01 -11.12 -2.40
N GLU A 447 -1.59 -10.07 -1.83
CA GLU A 447 -2.73 -10.18 -0.92
C GLU A 447 -4.02 -10.64 -1.62
N VAL A 448 -4.10 -10.60 -2.96
CA VAL A 448 -5.27 -11.08 -3.72
C VAL A 448 -4.85 -12.15 -4.72
N ILE A 449 -4.35 -13.30 -4.25
CA ILE A 449 -3.98 -14.43 -5.10
C ILE A 449 -4.00 -15.75 -4.31
N GLN A 450 -4.48 -16.84 -4.92
CA GLN A 450 -4.36 -18.17 -4.33
C GLN A 450 -2.99 -18.79 -4.62
N GLN A 451 -2.42 -19.52 -3.67
CA GLN A 451 -1.11 -20.15 -3.84
C GLN A 451 -1.04 -21.11 -5.03
N TRP A 452 -2.10 -21.88 -5.27
CA TRP A 452 -2.17 -22.82 -6.40
C TRP A 452 -2.09 -22.10 -7.76
N VAL A 453 -2.63 -20.88 -7.86
CA VAL A 453 -2.54 -20.06 -9.08
C VAL A 453 -1.09 -19.66 -9.36
N VAL A 454 -0.35 -19.30 -8.31
CA VAL A 454 1.09 -18.99 -8.46
C VAL A 454 1.87 -20.22 -8.92
N GLY A 455 1.49 -21.42 -8.46
CA GLY A 455 2.04 -22.68 -8.95
C GLY A 455 1.77 -22.88 -10.43
N GLU A 456 0.50 -22.84 -10.84
CA GLU A 456 0.08 -23.05 -12.24
C GLU A 456 0.68 -22.01 -13.20
N ALA A 457 0.71 -20.74 -12.79
CA ALA A 457 1.32 -19.68 -13.59
C ALA A 457 2.83 -19.95 -13.79
N ARG A 458 3.54 -20.41 -12.77
CA ARG A 458 4.97 -20.77 -12.87
C ARG A 458 5.24 -22.02 -13.68
N ASP A 459 4.33 -22.99 -13.64
CA ASP A 459 4.42 -24.24 -14.39
C ASP A 459 4.13 -24.02 -15.89
N THR A 460 3.56 -22.87 -16.25
CA THR A 460 3.37 -22.48 -17.63
C THR A 460 4.70 -22.44 -18.36
N GLN A 461 4.75 -23.10 -19.52
CA GLN A 461 5.89 -23.05 -20.41
C GLN A 461 5.93 -21.69 -21.10
N VAL A 462 6.60 -20.76 -20.45
CA VAL A 462 6.92 -19.44 -21.00
C VAL A 462 8.25 -19.52 -21.75
N ARG A 463 8.32 -18.91 -22.93
CA ARG A 463 9.52 -18.89 -23.77
C ARG A 463 10.50 -17.81 -23.31
N TYR A 464 9.97 -16.63 -22.98
CA TYR A 464 10.74 -15.45 -22.63
C TYR A 464 10.45 -14.99 -21.20
N GLY A 465 11.47 -14.42 -20.57
CA GLY A 465 11.35 -13.79 -19.26
C GLY A 465 12.04 -12.43 -19.23
N VAL A 466 11.51 -11.51 -18.43
CA VAL A 466 12.11 -10.20 -18.15
C VAL A 466 12.53 -10.16 -16.70
N ILE A 467 13.82 -9.97 -16.47
CA ILE A 467 14.43 -9.95 -15.14
C ILE A 467 15.08 -8.59 -14.91
N ARG A 468 14.84 -7.98 -13.75
CA ARG A 468 15.56 -6.78 -13.32
C ARG A 468 16.81 -7.17 -12.55
N ILE A 469 18.00 -6.86 -13.09
CA ILE A 469 19.25 -7.18 -12.42
C ILE A 469 19.37 -6.38 -11.12
N LYS A 470 19.50 -7.09 -9.99
CA LYS A 470 19.87 -6.49 -8.71
C LYS A 470 21.40 -6.36 -8.60
N PRO A 471 21.93 -5.38 -7.86
CA PRO A 471 23.37 -5.27 -7.62
C PRO A 471 23.96 -6.60 -7.11
N GLY A 472 24.97 -7.12 -7.80
CA GLY A 472 25.63 -8.39 -7.48
C GLY A 472 24.97 -9.65 -8.03
N GLN A 473 23.78 -9.56 -8.61
CA GLN A 473 23.14 -10.68 -9.30
C GLN A 473 23.84 -10.95 -10.63
N ARG A 474 24.35 -12.17 -10.82
CA ARG A 474 24.91 -12.62 -12.10
C ARG A 474 23.91 -13.56 -12.76
N LEU A 475 23.64 -13.32 -14.05
CA LEU A 475 22.90 -14.22 -14.92
C LEU A 475 23.91 -14.92 -15.82
N SER A 476 23.64 -16.16 -16.21
CA SER A 476 24.44 -16.85 -17.22
C SER A 476 24.30 -16.13 -18.57
N GLU A 477 25.38 -15.95 -19.31
CA GLU A 477 25.29 -15.34 -20.64
C GLU A 477 24.57 -16.25 -21.66
N GLU A 478 24.49 -17.56 -21.42
CA GLU A 478 23.85 -18.49 -22.36
C GLU A 478 22.31 -18.37 -22.38
N SER A 479 21.70 -17.97 -21.27
CA SER A 479 20.26 -17.70 -21.18
C SER A 479 19.87 -16.27 -21.52
N VAL A 480 20.83 -15.34 -21.63
CA VAL A 480 20.55 -13.94 -21.97
C VAL A 480 20.34 -13.81 -23.47
N ILE A 481 19.18 -13.28 -23.85
CA ILE A 481 18.86 -12.94 -25.23
C ILE A 481 19.28 -11.49 -25.50
N GLU A 482 18.87 -10.57 -24.63
CA GLU A 482 19.15 -9.14 -24.82
C GLU A 482 19.19 -8.39 -23.48
N ARG A 483 19.96 -7.30 -23.44
CA ARG A 483 20.16 -6.47 -22.24
C ARG A 483 19.75 -5.03 -22.53
N PHE A 484 18.96 -4.46 -21.63
CA PHE A 484 18.47 -3.09 -21.67
C PHE A 484 18.75 -2.43 -20.31
N GLY A 485 19.99 -1.99 -20.13
CA GLY A 485 20.48 -1.45 -18.86
C GLY A 485 20.20 -2.37 -17.67
N GLY A 486 19.27 -1.97 -16.80
CA GLY A 486 18.87 -2.75 -15.62
C GLY A 486 17.95 -3.94 -15.89
N TYR A 487 17.45 -4.08 -17.11
CA TYR A 487 16.53 -5.15 -17.53
C TYR A 487 17.23 -6.14 -18.46
N VAL A 488 16.87 -7.41 -18.33
CA VAL A 488 17.40 -8.49 -19.17
C VAL A 488 16.26 -9.36 -19.65
N VAL A 489 16.26 -9.61 -20.95
CA VAL A 489 15.38 -10.60 -21.57
C VAL A 489 16.13 -11.93 -21.62
N VAL A 490 15.52 -12.97 -21.08
CA VAL A 490 16.10 -14.32 -21.02
C VAL A 490 15.25 -15.34 -21.75
N ASP A 491 15.93 -16.35 -22.30
CA ASP A 491 15.31 -17.60 -22.75
C ASP A 491 15.00 -18.43 -21.50
N MET A 492 13.71 -18.64 -21.23
CA MET A 492 13.28 -19.28 -19.99
C MET A 492 13.54 -20.78 -19.96
N GLU A 493 13.71 -21.43 -21.11
CA GLU A 493 14.11 -22.83 -21.17
C GLU A 493 15.57 -22.98 -20.71
N ARG A 494 16.47 -22.14 -21.25
CA ARG A 494 17.88 -22.11 -20.85
C ARG A 494 18.06 -21.63 -19.42
N PHE A 495 17.37 -20.56 -19.06
CA PHE A 495 17.43 -19.98 -17.72
C PHE A 495 17.00 -21.00 -16.65
N ARG A 496 15.93 -21.77 -16.90
CA ARG A 496 15.50 -22.85 -16.00
C ARG A 496 16.49 -24.02 -15.94
N LYS A 497 17.14 -24.38 -17.06
CA LYS A 497 18.19 -25.41 -17.09
C LYS A 497 19.42 -25.01 -16.26
N GLU A 498 19.74 -23.73 -16.22
CA GLU A 498 20.87 -23.17 -15.43
C GLU A 498 20.50 -22.88 -13.97
N GLN A 499 19.22 -22.63 -13.70
CA GLN A 499 18.66 -22.51 -12.36
C GLN A 499 17.69 -23.68 -12.04
N PRO A 500 18.11 -24.95 -12.19
CA PRO A 500 17.20 -26.10 -12.14
C PRO A 500 16.59 -26.32 -10.76
N HIS A 501 17.07 -25.62 -9.75
CA HIS A 501 16.67 -25.84 -8.37
C HIS A 501 15.62 -24.87 -7.85
N ALA A 502 15.40 -23.67 -8.40
CA ALA A 502 14.54 -22.69 -7.69
C ALA A 502 13.04 -23.10 -7.62
N PRO A 503 12.36 -23.54 -8.70
CA PRO A 503 10.96 -23.96 -8.63
C PRO A 503 10.78 -25.33 -7.97
N ARG A 504 11.62 -26.30 -8.33
CA ARG A 504 11.61 -27.66 -7.77
C ARG A 504 11.88 -27.63 -6.26
N PHE A 505 12.83 -26.81 -5.80
CA PHE A 505 13.12 -26.67 -4.38
C PHE A 505 11.93 -26.16 -3.59
N ILE A 506 11.23 -25.13 -4.07
CA ILE A 506 10.04 -24.59 -3.39
C ILE A 506 8.93 -25.65 -3.34
N LEU A 507 8.63 -26.32 -4.45
CA LEU A 507 7.63 -27.40 -4.50
C LEU A 507 7.99 -28.56 -3.57
N GLU A 508 9.26 -28.97 -3.53
CA GLU A 508 9.73 -30.00 -2.61
C GLU A 508 9.63 -29.52 -1.15
N MET A 509 9.92 -28.25 -0.85
CA MET A 509 9.71 -27.71 0.50
C MET A 509 8.24 -27.72 0.92
N MET A 510 7.30 -27.45 0.00
CA MET A 510 5.86 -27.56 0.27
C MET A 510 5.46 -29.01 0.59
N LYS A 511 5.90 -29.99 -0.21
CA LYS A 511 5.63 -31.42 0.04
C LYS A 511 6.22 -31.89 1.38
N LEU A 512 7.40 -31.40 1.73
CA LEU A 512 8.00 -31.66 3.04
C LEU A 512 7.16 -31.02 4.16
N GLY A 513 6.64 -29.81 3.96
CA GLY A 513 5.71 -29.16 4.87
C GLY A 513 4.46 -30.00 5.14
N GLU A 514 3.80 -30.49 4.09
CA GLU A 514 2.65 -31.40 4.22
C GLU A 514 3.00 -32.69 4.99
N SER A 515 4.17 -33.26 4.72
CA SER A 515 4.63 -34.47 5.42
C SER A 515 4.86 -34.21 6.92
N LEU A 516 5.41 -33.04 7.28
CA LEU A 516 5.55 -32.63 8.68
C LEU A 516 4.20 -32.40 9.36
N ARG A 517 3.24 -31.76 8.68
CA ARG A 517 1.87 -31.59 9.19
C ARG A 517 1.19 -32.93 9.44
N ASP A 518 1.37 -33.91 8.54
CA ASP A 518 0.83 -35.26 8.75
C ASP A 518 1.47 -35.98 9.93
N ALA A 519 2.80 -35.89 10.07
CA ALA A 519 3.49 -36.38 11.26
C ALA A 519 2.98 -35.71 12.54
N GLY A 520 2.76 -34.39 12.52
CA GLY A 520 2.23 -33.62 13.63
C GLY A 520 0.84 -34.09 14.07
N ARG A 521 -0.08 -34.31 13.12
CA ARG A 521 -1.44 -34.84 13.41
C ARG A 521 -1.42 -36.24 14.05
N ARG A 522 -0.42 -37.05 13.73
CA ARG A 522 -0.30 -38.43 14.24
C ARG A 522 0.49 -38.54 15.53
N ALA A 523 1.36 -37.58 15.84
CA ALA A 523 2.26 -37.64 17.00
C ALA A 523 1.51 -37.88 18.33
N GLY A 524 0.33 -37.30 18.52
CA GLY A 524 -0.46 -37.47 19.75
C GLY A 524 -1.07 -38.86 19.94
N GLY A 525 -1.56 -39.50 18.88
CA GLY A 525 -2.33 -40.76 18.96
C GLY A 525 -1.64 -42.00 18.38
N LYS A 526 -0.67 -41.81 17.48
CA LYS A 526 0.03 -42.87 16.73
C LYS A 526 1.52 -42.51 16.58
N PRO A 527 2.29 -42.52 17.67
CA PRO A 527 3.67 -42.04 17.67
C PRO A 527 4.59 -42.86 16.75
N GLU A 528 4.36 -44.17 16.59
CA GLU A 528 5.16 -45.00 15.67
C GLU A 528 4.96 -44.56 14.21
N GLU A 529 3.73 -44.19 13.85
CA GLU A 529 3.40 -43.76 12.50
C GLU A 529 3.97 -42.36 12.19
N ALA A 530 3.91 -41.46 13.17
CA ALA A 530 4.56 -40.14 13.07
C ALA A 530 6.10 -40.27 12.97
N SER A 531 6.71 -41.14 13.78
CA SER A 531 8.14 -41.47 13.71
C SER A 531 8.54 -41.96 12.31
N ARG A 532 7.77 -42.89 11.74
CA ARG A 532 7.98 -43.39 10.37
C ARG A 532 7.94 -42.26 9.34
N ILE A 533 6.91 -41.40 9.36
CA ILE A 533 6.78 -40.28 8.43
C ILE A 533 7.97 -39.31 8.55
N LEU A 534 8.44 -39.04 9.77
CA LEU A 534 9.61 -38.18 9.99
C LEU A 534 10.89 -38.76 9.40
N ARG A 535 11.11 -40.07 9.52
CA ARG A 535 12.28 -40.74 8.92
C ARG A 535 12.24 -40.73 7.39
N GLU A 536 11.06 -40.95 6.81
CA GLU A 536 10.86 -40.83 5.37
C GLU A 536 11.10 -39.39 4.89
N THR A 537 10.56 -38.40 5.61
CA THR A 537 10.74 -36.97 5.32
C THR A 537 12.20 -36.57 5.45
N THR A 538 12.91 -37.03 6.50
CA THR A 538 14.35 -36.84 6.70
C THR A 538 15.16 -37.33 5.51
N SER A 539 14.83 -38.53 5.01
CA SER A 539 15.49 -39.12 3.85
C SER A 539 15.31 -38.25 2.61
N LYS A 540 14.08 -37.75 2.36
CA LYS A 540 13.80 -36.80 1.27
C LYS A 540 14.59 -35.50 1.42
N VAL A 541 14.65 -34.91 2.62
CA VAL A 541 15.46 -33.70 2.88
C VAL A 541 16.92 -33.92 2.55
N ARG A 542 17.50 -35.07 2.91
CA ARG A 542 18.90 -35.41 2.60
C ARG A 542 19.15 -35.54 1.10
N VAL A 543 18.21 -36.16 0.36
CA VAL A 543 18.27 -36.22 -1.11
C VAL A 543 18.27 -34.81 -1.68
N ILE A 544 17.33 -33.96 -1.27
CA ILE A 544 17.26 -32.56 -1.73
C ILE A 544 18.56 -31.80 -1.39
N ALA A 545 19.09 -31.96 -0.17
CA ALA A 545 20.35 -31.34 0.25
C ALA A 545 21.56 -31.79 -0.59
N SER A 546 21.54 -33.01 -1.11
CA SER A 546 22.57 -33.51 -2.01
C SER A 546 22.51 -32.86 -3.39
N GLU A 547 21.31 -32.47 -3.83
CA GLU A 547 21.06 -31.81 -5.11
C GLU A 547 21.26 -30.29 -5.06
N VAL A 548 21.25 -29.66 -3.87
CA VAL A 548 21.42 -28.19 -3.74
C VAL A 548 22.90 -27.78 -3.82
N PRO A 549 23.29 -26.93 -4.79
CA PRO A 549 24.70 -26.53 -4.99
C PRO A 549 25.17 -25.45 -4.00
N GLN A 550 24.25 -24.67 -3.41
CA GLN A 550 24.59 -23.59 -2.49
C GLN A 550 24.91 -24.11 -1.09
N ALA A 551 26.17 -23.94 -0.65
CA ALA A 551 26.65 -24.42 0.64
C ALA A 551 25.79 -23.98 1.85
N PRO A 552 25.33 -22.72 1.97
CA PRO A 552 24.52 -22.30 3.11
C PRO A 552 23.17 -23.04 3.20
N VAL A 553 22.44 -23.13 2.09
CA VAL A 553 21.12 -23.80 2.04
C VAL A 553 21.27 -25.30 2.30
N LYS A 554 22.33 -25.92 1.76
CA LYS A 554 22.66 -27.32 2.02
C LYS A 554 22.90 -27.60 3.51
N VAL A 555 23.64 -26.72 4.19
CA VAL A 555 23.88 -26.84 5.64
C VAL A 555 22.57 -26.75 6.43
N ASP A 556 21.69 -25.81 6.06
CA ASP A 556 20.40 -25.64 6.73
C ASP A 556 19.48 -26.86 6.52
N LEU A 557 19.43 -27.43 5.30
CA LEU A 557 18.68 -28.67 5.03
C LEU A 557 19.19 -29.85 5.85
N LEU A 558 20.51 -30.06 5.89
CA LEU A 558 21.11 -31.16 6.66
C LEU A 558 20.87 -30.99 8.16
N ARG A 559 20.89 -29.75 8.67
CA ARG A 559 20.55 -29.45 10.06
C ARG A 559 19.08 -29.79 10.35
N THR A 560 18.16 -29.37 9.48
CA THR A 560 16.73 -29.68 9.58
C THR A 560 16.49 -31.19 9.57
N ALA A 561 17.13 -31.94 8.65
CA ALA A 561 17.07 -33.39 8.59
C ALA A 561 17.53 -34.04 9.91
N GLY A 562 18.66 -33.59 10.46
CA GLY A 562 19.16 -34.09 11.74
C GLY A 562 18.20 -33.82 12.90
N SER A 563 17.46 -32.72 12.89
CA SER A 563 16.44 -32.43 13.91
C SER A 563 15.20 -33.32 13.77
N MET A 564 14.74 -33.56 12.55
CA MET A 564 13.63 -34.49 12.29
C MET A 564 13.95 -35.91 12.74
N GLU A 565 15.16 -36.40 12.49
CA GLU A 565 15.62 -37.73 12.90
C GLU A 565 15.62 -37.89 14.42
N ARG A 566 16.16 -36.90 15.15
CA ARG A 566 16.15 -36.90 16.62
C ARG A 566 14.74 -36.86 17.20
N LEU A 567 13.81 -36.13 16.57
CA LEU A 567 12.42 -36.10 17.00
C LEU A 567 11.75 -37.45 16.76
N ALA A 568 12.03 -38.12 15.65
CA ALA A 568 11.53 -39.46 15.37
C ALA A 568 12.00 -40.47 16.43
N ASP A 569 13.30 -40.49 16.74
CA ASP A 569 13.88 -41.36 17.78
C ASP A 569 13.28 -41.11 19.16
N GLY A 570 12.93 -39.86 19.46
CA GLY A 570 12.39 -39.46 20.75
C GLY A 570 10.86 -39.54 20.87
N LEU A 571 10.13 -39.93 19.82
CA LEU A 571 8.67 -39.95 19.80
C LEU A 571 8.09 -41.25 20.38
N GLU A 572 8.76 -42.37 20.09
CA GLU A 572 8.38 -43.70 20.53
C GLU A 572 8.66 -43.83 22.04
N GLY A 573 7.60 -44.05 22.84
CA GLY A 573 7.69 -44.07 24.30
C GLY A 573 7.67 -42.69 24.99
N ALA A 574 7.48 -41.59 24.23
CA ALA A 574 7.36 -40.27 24.83
C ALA A 574 6.05 -40.09 25.64
N PRO A 575 6.10 -39.39 26.80
CA PRO A 575 4.90 -38.95 27.50
C PRO A 575 3.98 -38.12 26.59
N GLN A 576 2.67 -38.18 26.83
CA GLN A 576 1.68 -37.48 26.00
C GLN A 576 1.97 -35.99 25.84
N ALA A 577 2.36 -35.29 26.91
CA ALA A 577 2.70 -33.86 26.87
C ALA A 577 3.84 -33.56 25.86
N LYS A 578 4.86 -34.41 25.80
CA LYS A 578 5.98 -34.27 24.86
C LYS A 578 5.55 -34.57 23.42
N ARG A 579 4.61 -35.49 23.23
CA ARG A 579 4.01 -35.79 21.92
C ARG A 579 3.17 -34.63 21.39
N GLU A 580 2.40 -33.98 22.24
CA GLU A 580 1.63 -32.77 21.91
C GLU A 580 2.53 -31.58 21.60
N GLU A 581 3.62 -31.39 22.36
CA GLU A 581 4.62 -30.36 22.05
C GLU A 581 5.29 -30.63 20.69
N THR A 582 5.67 -31.88 20.42
CA THR A 582 6.27 -32.25 19.13
C THR A 582 5.30 -32.02 17.98
N ALA A 583 4.01 -32.34 18.15
CA ALA A 583 2.98 -32.05 17.16
C ALA A 583 2.92 -30.56 16.79
N ARG A 584 3.01 -29.68 17.80
CA ARG A 584 3.05 -28.23 17.59
C ARG A 584 4.30 -27.80 16.81
N LEU A 585 5.49 -28.25 17.22
CA LEU A 585 6.75 -27.90 16.54
C LEU A 585 6.76 -28.34 15.07
N LEU A 586 6.15 -29.48 14.77
CA LEU A 586 6.03 -29.99 13.40
C LEU A 586 5.12 -29.12 12.52
N GLU A 587 4.01 -28.63 13.06
CA GLU A 587 3.10 -27.70 12.36
C GLU A 587 3.76 -26.34 12.06
N GLU A 588 4.52 -25.84 13.04
CA GLU A 588 5.30 -24.61 12.92
C GLU A 588 6.38 -24.73 11.84
N ALA A 589 7.14 -25.82 11.88
CA ALA A 589 8.19 -26.11 10.92
C ALA A 589 7.62 -26.33 9.51
N ALA A 590 6.48 -27.02 9.39
CA ALA A 590 5.76 -27.19 8.13
C ALA A 590 5.46 -25.84 7.47
N SER A 591 4.88 -24.92 8.25
CA SER A 591 4.55 -23.58 7.79
C SER A 591 5.80 -22.79 7.34
N SER A 592 6.97 -23.04 7.94
CA SER A 592 8.22 -22.39 7.51
C SER A 592 8.78 -22.97 6.22
N LEU A 593 8.72 -24.29 6.04
CA LEU A 593 9.12 -24.94 4.79
C LEU A 593 8.24 -24.51 3.61
N GLU A 594 6.92 -24.40 3.80
CA GLU A 594 5.99 -23.93 2.77
C GLU A 594 6.32 -22.49 2.28
N ARG A 595 7.00 -21.69 3.10
CA ARG A 595 7.50 -20.34 2.74
C ARG A 595 8.92 -20.33 2.16
N GLY A 596 9.52 -21.50 1.96
CA GLY A 596 10.91 -21.65 1.50
C GLY A 596 11.97 -21.36 2.56
N ASP A 597 11.59 -21.25 3.83
CA ASP A 597 12.51 -20.94 4.92
C ASP A 597 12.95 -22.21 5.66
N VAL A 598 13.93 -22.87 5.05
CA VAL A 598 14.54 -24.08 5.59
C VAL A 598 15.24 -23.83 6.91
N ARG A 599 15.94 -22.69 7.04
CA ARG A 599 16.66 -22.34 8.25
C ARG A 599 15.70 -22.23 9.43
N GLY A 600 14.62 -21.47 9.31
CA GLY A 600 13.62 -21.33 10.37
C GLY A 600 12.94 -22.64 10.73
N ALA A 601 12.69 -23.53 9.76
CA ALA A 601 12.17 -24.87 10.03
C ALA A 601 13.14 -25.69 10.90
N GLY A 602 14.42 -25.77 10.53
CA GLY A 602 15.43 -26.51 11.29
C GLY A 602 15.63 -25.96 12.71
N LEU A 603 15.56 -24.64 12.82
CA LEU A 603 15.58 -23.86 14.05
C LEU A 603 14.43 -24.25 15.00
N ILE A 604 13.17 -24.19 14.52
CA ILE A 604 11.98 -24.63 15.27
C ILE A 604 12.14 -26.06 15.79
N LEU A 605 12.60 -26.99 14.94
CA LEU A 605 12.78 -28.39 15.31
C LEU A 605 13.95 -28.62 16.28
N CYS A 606 14.94 -27.72 16.33
CA CYS A 606 16.06 -27.77 17.28
C CYS A 606 15.66 -27.25 18.68
N CYS A 607 14.91 -26.14 18.76
CA CYS A 607 14.70 -25.41 20.01
C CYS A 607 13.71 -26.05 21.00
N GLY A 608 13.07 -27.17 20.65
CA GLY A 608 12.23 -27.95 21.59
C GLY A 608 12.98 -28.58 22.78
N ARG A 609 14.27 -28.28 23.00
CA ARG A 609 15.09 -28.85 24.08
C ARG A 609 15.34 -27.92 25.27
N GLU A 610 15.05 -26.61 25.19
CA GLU A 610 15.58 -25.64 26.17
C GLU A 610 14.56 -24.66 26.76
N ARG A 611 13.26 -24.99 26.79
CA ARG A 611 12.35 -24.29 27.71
C ARG A 611 12.27 -25.09 29.01
N PRO A 612 12.93 -24.66 30.11
CA PRO A 612 12.58 -25.18 31.42
C PRO A 612 11.08 -24.93 31.62
N MET A 613 10.32 -25.98 31.95
CA MET A 613 8.94 -25.80 32.38
C MET A 613 8.94 -24.91 33.64
N PRO A 614 8.03 -23.92 33.75
CA PRO A 614 7.87 -23.15 34.99
C PRO A 614 7.41 -24.04 36.15
#